data_AF-A0A8J2JUS8-F1
#
_entry.id   AF-A0A8J2JUS8-F1
#
_cell.length_a   1.000
_cell.length_b   1.000
_cell.length_c   1.000
_cell.angle_alpha   90.00
_cell.angle_beta   90.00
_cell.angle_gamma   90.00
#
_symmetry.space_group_name_H-M   'P 1'
#
loop_
_entity.id
_entity.type
_entity.pdbx_description
1 polymer ?
#
loop_
_entity_poly.entity_id
_entity_poly.type
_entity_poly.pdbx_seq_one_letter_code
_entity_poly.pdbx_strand_id
1 'polypeptide(L)' 'MDYIPLHVRGGVIYPTQEPALNTVLSRQNPLGLIVALDDNNRSEGILYYDDGESL' A
#
# COMPACT_ATOMS: atom_id res chain seq x y z
N MET A 1 -3.11 21.99 14.37
CA MET A 1 -2.86 20.61 14.85
C MET A 1 -3.24 19.73 13.68
N ASP A 2 -2.32 19.49 12.76
CA ASP A 2 -2.66 19.04 11.39
C ASP A 2 -1.93 17.74 11.03
N TYR A 3 -1.34 17.08 12.02
CA TYR A 3 -0.55 15.86 11.84
C TYR A 3 -0.98 14.78 12.82
N ILE A 4 -1.03 13.56 12.30
CA ILE A 4 -1.23 12.33 13.07
C ILE A 4 -0.04 11.42 12.75
N PRO A 5 0.73 10.96 13.74
CA PRO A 5 1.86 10.08 13.50
C PRO A 5 1.39 8.67 13.12
N LEU A 6 1.96 8.13 12.04
CA LEU A 6 1.77 6.76 11.56
C LEU A 6 3.14 6.13 11.34
N HIS A 7 3.31 4.89 11.80
CA HIS A 7 4.57 4.13 11.67
C HIS A 7 4.31 2.85 10.87
N VAL A 8 5.25 2.49 10.00
CA VAL A 8 5.25 1.22 9.24
C VAL A 8 6.26 0.26 9.85
N ARG A 9 5.94 -1.04 9.87
CA ARG A 9 6.81 -2.07 10.44
C ARG A 9 7.92 -2.43 9.45
N GLY A 10 9.17 -2.41 9.90
CA GLY A 10 10.30 -2.96 9.14
C GLY A 10 10.15 -4.47 8.90
N GLY A 11 10.61 -4.96 7.75
CA GLY A 11 10.42 -6.33 7.31
C GLY A 11 9.17 -6.54 6.44
N VAL A 12 8.41 -5.50 6.13
CA VAL A 12 7.13 -5.60 5.41
C VAL A 12 7.10 -4.72 4.15
N ILE A 13 6.62 -5.28 3.05
CA ILE A 13 6.32 -4.55 1.82
C ILE A 13 4.82 -4.25 1.78
N TYR A 14 4.46 -2.97 1.67
CA TYR A 14 3.07 -2.52 1.60
C TYR A 14 2.73 -2.09 0.16
N PRO A 15 1.74 -2.71 -0.50
CA PRO A 15 1.18 -2.18 -1.73
C PRO A 15 0.40 -0.91 -1.47
N THR A 16 0.51 0.03 -2.38
CA THR A 16 -0.18 1.33 -2.35
C THR A 16 -0.77 1.64 -3.71
N GLN A 17 -1.74 2.54 -3.74
CA GLN A 17 -2.32 3.07 -4.97
C GLN A 17 -2.51 4.57 -4.78
N GLU A 18 -2.23 5.38 -5.79
CA GLU A 18 -2.37 6.84 -5.64
C GLU A 18 -3.82 7.22 -5.31
N PRO A 19 -4.03 8.11 -4.33
CA PRO A 19 -5.36 8.44 -3.87
C PRO A 19 -6.17 9.19 -4.94
N ALA A 20 -7.48 8.99 -4.93
CA ALA A 20 -8.44 9.76 -5.72
C ALA A 20 -9.72 10.00 -4.90
N LEU A 21 -10.68 10.72 -5.46
CA LEU A 21 -11.94 11.07 -4.79
C LEU A 21 -12.79 9.85 -4.40
N ASN A 22 -12.67 8.75 -5.13
CA ASN A 22 -13.36 7.49 -4.85
C ASN A 22 -12.56 6.30 -5.41
N THR A 23 -12.99 5.08 -5.09
CA THR A 23 -12.31 3.83 -5.49
C THR A 23 -12.40 3.54 -6.98
N VAL A 24 -13.47 3.98 -7.66
CA VAL A 24 -13.61 3.82 -9.13
C VAL A 24 -12.49 4.57 -9.85
N LEU A 25 -12.16 5.78 -9.37
CA LEU A 25 -11.07 6.58 -9.92
C LEU A 25 -9.70 6.09 -9.44
N SER A 26 -9.54 5.80 -8.14
CA SER A 26 -8.22 5.41 -7.61
C SER A 26 -7.73 4.09 -8.19
N ARG A 27 -8.63 3.15 -8.51
CA ARG A 27 -8.27 1.85 -9.12
C ARG A 27 -7.64 1.96 -10.51
N GLN A 28 -7.79 3.10 -11.17
CA GLN A 28 -7.17 3.40 -12.48
C GLN A 28 -5.77 4.02 -12.33
N ASN A 29 -5.42 4.47 -11.13
CA ASN A 29 -4.12 5.09 -10.87
C ASN A 29 -3.01 4.04 -10.73
N PRO A 30 -1.74 4.43 -10.95
CA PRO A 30 -0.59 3.55 -10.75
C PRO A 30 -0.56 2.94 -9.35
N LEU A 31 -0.14 1.67 -9.31
CA LEU A 31 0.25 1.00 -8.07
C LEU A 31 1.67 1.42 -7.68
N GLY A 32 1.95 1.40 -6.37
CA GLY A 32 3.26 1.63 -5.79
C GLY A 32 3.57 0.65 -4.67
N LEU A 33 4.84 0.62 -4.24
CA LEU A 33 5.28 -0.19 -3.10
C LEU A 33 6.04 0.68 -2.10
N ILE A 34 5.71 0.50 -0.82
CA ILE A 34 6.55 0.94 0.29
C ILE A 34 7.32 -0.28 0.79
N VAL A 35 8.63 -0.29 0.56
CA VAL A 35 9.54 -1.37 0.99
C VAL A 35 10.20 -0.95 2.30
N ALA A 36 9.64 -1.37 3.44
CA ALA A 36 10.21 -1.09 4.75
C ALA A 36 11.16 -2.22 5.15
N LEU A 37 12.48 -1.99 5.02
CA LEU A 37 13.50 -2.98 5.39
C LEU A 37 13.56 -3.18 6.92
N ASP A 38 13.84 -4.41 7.34
CA ASP A 38 14.23 -4.73 8.72
C ASP A 38 15.75 -4.52 8.95
N ASP A 39 16.22 -4.81 10.16
CA ASP A 39 17.64 -4.70 10.53
C ASP A 39 18.57 -5.62 9.72
N ASN A 40 18.03 -6.61 9.01
CA ASN A 40 18.76 -7.52 8.13
C ASN A 40 18.65 -7.14 6.65
N ASN A 41 18.10 -5.96 6.32
CA ASN A 41 17.79 -5.52 4.96
C ASN A 41 16.83 -6.47 4.20
N ARG A 42 15.88 -7.08 4.91
CA ARG A 42 14.85 -7.96 4.35
C ARG A 42 13.48 -7.33 4.45
N SER A 43 12.59 -7.73 3.55
CA SER A 43 11.17 -7.38 3.59
C SER A 43 10.35 -8.34 2.73
N GLU A 44 9.14 -8.66 3.17
CA GLU A 44 8.18 -9.47 2.41
C GLU A 44 6.77 -8.87 2.45
N GLY A 45 5.94 -9.17 1.47
CA GLY A 45 4.57 -8.68 1.39
C GLY A 45 3.78 -9.39 0.30
N ILE A 46 2.46 -9.22 0.33
CA ILE A 46 1.53 -9.85 -0.61
C ILE A 46 0.56 -8.78 -1.10
N LEU A 47 0.27 -8.80 -2.40
CA LEU A 47 -0.83 -8.06 -3.00
C LEU A 47 -1.82 -9.06 -3.59
N TYR A 48 -3.09 -8.94 -3.20
CA TYR A 48 -4.20 -9.55 -3.92
C TYR A 48 -4.93 -8.47 -4.70
N TYR A 49 -5.27 -8.75 -5.97
CA TYR A 49 -5.92 -7.79 -6.85
C TYR A 49 -6.90 -8.51 -7.77
N ASP A 50 -8.14 -8.07 -7.76
CA ASP A 50 -9.28 -8.63 -8.50
C ASP A 50 -10.09 -7.50 -9.18
N ASP A 51 -11.28 -7.81 -9.68
CA ASP A 51 -12.20 -6.81 -10.22
C ASP A 51 -12.88 -5.96 -9.12
N GLY A 52 -12.92 -6.47 -7.88
CA GLY A 52 -13.48 -5.81 -6.71
C GLY A 52 -14.99 -5.98 -6.53
N GLU A 53 -15.65 -6.78 -7.38
CA GLU A 53 -17.12 -6.88 -7.41
C GLU A 53 -17.65 -8.31 -7.59
N SER A 54 -16.90 -9.23 -8.21
CA SER A 54 -17.39 -10.58 -8.52
C SER A 54 -17.60 -11.46 -7.29
N LEU A 55 -18.58 -12.38 -7.38
CA LEU A 55 -18.95 -13.38 -6.36
C LEU A 55 -18.33 -14.76 -6.61
#